data_AF-A0A1G2RVW8-F1
#
_entry.id   AF-A0A1G2RVW8-F1
#
_cell.length_a   1.000
_cell.length_b   1.000
_cell.length_c   1.000
_cell.angle_alpha   90.00
_cell.angle_beta   90.00
_cell.angle_gamma   90.00
#
_symmetry.space_group_name_H-M   'P 1'
#
loop_
_entity.id
_entity.type
_entity.pdbx_description
1 polymer ?
#
loop_
_entity_poly.entity_id
_entity_poly.type
_entity_poly.pdbx_seq_one_letter_code
_entity_poly.pdbx_strand_id
1 'polypeptide(L)' 'MALEVRKKDKETVQSLLYRFNRGVQQSGILVRARKTRFRNRKKSRTVEKKAALRKVEMKKQYQKLKKLGKITPKSRKSR' A
#
# COMPACT_ATOMS: atom_id res chain seq x y z
N MET A 1 -1.16 10.12 -15.26
CA MET A 1 -1.49 10.77 -13.97
C MET A 1 -0.23 11.47 -13.50
N ALA A 2 -0.14 12.76 -13.78
CA ALA A 2 0.97 13.59 -13.33
C ALA A 2 0.63 14.08 -11.91
N LEU A 3 1.57 13.91 -10.97
CA LEU A 3 1.49 14.56 -9.67
C LEU A 3 2.19 15.91 -9.80
N GLU A 4 1.42 16.98 -9.76
CA GLU A 4 1.95 18.35 -9.77
C GLU A 4 1.74 18.99 -8.40
N VAL A 5 2.80 19.56 -7.84
CA VAL A 5 2.74 20.30 -6.57
C VAL A 5 3.36 21.67 -6.78
N ARG A 6 2.52 22.71 -6.73
CA ARG A 6 2.95 24.11 -6.83
C ARG A 6 3.22 24.69 -5.45
N LYS A 7 4.24 25.54 -5.36
CA LYS A 7 4.57 26.29 -4.15
C LYS A 7 3.41 27.24 -3.82
N LYS A 8 3.03 27.29 -2.55
CA LYS A 8 2.05 28.27 -2.03
C LYS A 8 2.76 29.51 -1.51
N ASP A 9 2.03 30.62 -1.42
CA ASP A 9 2.54 31.84 -0.80
C ASP A 9 2.92 31.60 0.67
N LYS A 10 4.08 32.14 1.07
CA LYS A 10 4.69 31.96 2.40
C LYS A 10 5.05 30.51 2.79
N GLU A 11 5.16 29.60 1.81
CA GLU A 11 5.60 28.22 2.06
C GLU A 11 7.14 28.08 2.12
N THR A 12 7.65 27.38 3.14
CA THR A 12 9.06 26.97 3.21
C THR A 12 9.35 25.82 2.24
N VAL A 13 10.59 25.76 1.72
CA VAL A 13 11.01 24.71 0.78
C VAL A 13 10.82 23.30 1.36
N GLN A 14 11.05 23.14 2.66
CA GLN A 14 10.86 21.86 3.36
C GLN A 14 9.40 21.40 3.38
N SER A 15 8.45 22.33 3.61
CA SER A 15 7.02 22.01 3.59
C SER A 15 6.55 21.57 2.20
N LEU A 16 7.03 22.26 1.15
CA LEU A 16 6.77 21.89 -0.24
C LEU A 16 7.27 20.45 -0.54
N LEU A 17 8.49 20.13 -0.13
CA LEU A 17 9.08 18.80 -0.32
C LEU A 17 8.29 17.71 0.44
N TYR A 18 7.83 18.01 1.65
CA TYR A 18 6.99 17.08 2.42
C TYR A 18 5.68 16.78 1.68
N ARG A 19 4.97 17.80 1.17
CA ARG A 19 3.74 17.60 0.40
C ARG A 19 3.99 16.80 -0.88
N PHE A 20 5.07 17.11 -1.59
CA PHE A 20 5.47 16.36 -2.77
C PHE A 20 5.69 14.88 -2.43
N ASN A 21 6.52 14.60 -1.43
CA ASN A 21 6.78 13.22 -0.98
C ASN A 21 5.49 12.51 -0.57
N ARG A 22 4.59 13.20 0.13
CA ARG A 22 3.32 12.62 0.53
C ARG A 22 2.40 12.33 -0.65
N GLY A 23 2.33 13.24 -1.63
CA GLY A 23 1.62 13.05 -2.89
C GLY A 23 2.19 11.88 -3.71
N VAL A 24 3.51 11.72 -3.77
CA VAL A 24 4.16 10.58 -4.45
C VAL A 24 3.81 9.26 -3.75
N GLN A 25 3.81 9.25 -2.42
CA GLN A 25 3.45 8.06 -1.65
C GLN A 25 1.96 7.70 -1.78
N GLN A 26 1.07 8.69 -1.76
CA GLN A 26 -0.39 8.47 -1.88
C GLN A 26 -0.78 8.05 -3.30
N SER A 27 -0.19 8.68 -4.32
CA SER A 27 -0.46 8.34 -5.72
C SER A 27 0.01 6.93 -6.09
N GLY A 28 0.96 6.35 -5.33
CA GLY A 28 1.44 4.99 -5.57
C GLY A 28 2.18 4.80 -6.89
N ILE A 29 2.55 5.89 -7.57
CA ILE A 29 3.20 5.88 -8.90
C ILE A 29 4.47 5.02 -8.87
N LEU A 30 5.31 5.17 -7.84
CA LEU A 30 6.53 4.36 -7.68
C LEU A 30 6.23 2.88 -7.45
N VAL A 31 5.16 2.55 -6.72
CA VAL A 31 4.75 1.15 -6.49
C VAL A 31 4.27 0.53 -7.79
N ARG A 32 3.47 1.26 -8.58
CA ARG A 32 3.02 0.83 -9.90
C ARG A 32 4.20 0.62 -10.85
N ALA A 33 5.09 1.61 -10.96
CA ALA A 33 6.26 1.55 -11.82
C ALA A 33 7.15 0.34 -11.50
N ARG A 34 7.41 0.08 -10.20
CA ARG A 34 8.15 -1.12 -9.77
C ARG A 34 7.42 -2.42 -10.13
N LYS A 35 6.09 -2.46 -9.97
CA LYS A 35 5.28 -3.65 -10.26
C LYS A 35 5.24 -3.99 -11.76
N THR A 36 5.24 -2.98 -12.63
CA THR A 36 5.16 -3.15 -14.09
C THR A 36 6.50 -3.12 -14.79
N ARG A 37 7.61 -2.91 -14.06
CA ARG A 37 8.97 -2.84 -14.61
C ARG A 37 9.33 -4.05 -15.48
N PHE A 38 8.90 -5.24 -15.07
CA PHE A 38 9.19 -6.50 -15.78
C PHE A 38 7.91 -7.24 -16.13
N ARG A 39 7.97 -8.00 -17.24
CA ARG A 39 6.86 -8.86 -17.66
C ARG A 39 6.75 -10.06 -16.73
N ASN A 40 5.61 -10.18 -16.05
CA ASN A 40 5.27 -11.36 -15.27
C ASN A 40 4.48 -12.36 -16.12
N ARG A 41 4.79 -13.65 -16.00
CA ARG A 41 4.01 -14.75 -16.60
C ARG A 41 2.63 -14.84 -15.94
N LYS A 42 1.58 -15.16 -16.71
CA LYS A 42 0.24 -15.46 -16.17
C LYS A 42 0.32 -16.71 -15.29
N LYS A 43 -0.33 -16.67 -14.13
CA LYS A 43 -0.39 -17.80 -13.20
C LYS A 43 -1.27 -18.91 -13.77
N SER A 44 -1.00 -20.16 -13.40
CA SER A 44 -1.87 -21.29 -13.72
C SER A 44 -3.06 -21.36 -12.75
N ARG A 45 -4.15 -22.02 -13.17
CA ARG A 45 -5.38 -22.16 -12.35
C ARG A 45 -5.10 -22.74 -10.96
N THR A 46 -4.21 -23.73 -10.86
CA THR A 46 -3.82 -24.36 -9.58
C THR A 46 -3.11 -23.39 -8.65
N VAL A 47 -2.19 -22.58 -9.17
CA VAL A 47 -1.45 -21.56 -8.39
C VAL A 47 -2.40 -20.47 -7.91
N GLU A 48 -3.35 -20.05 -8.75
CA GLU A 48 -4.39 -19.09 -8.39
C GLU A 48 -5.28 -19.63 -7.27
N LYS A 49 -5.74 -20.89 -7.38
CA LYS A 49 -6.55 -21.56 -6.35
C LYS A 49 -5.81 -21.65 -5.02
N LYS A 50 -4.55 -22.09 -5.03
CA LYS A 50 -3.71 -22.17 -3.81
C LYS A 50 -3.53 -20.80 -3.15
N ALA A 51 -3.30 -19.75 -3.94
CA ALA A 51 -3.18 -18.39 -3.41
C ALA A 51 -4.50 -17.87 -2.81
N ALA A 52 -5.64 -18.20 -3.42
CA ALA A 52 -6.96 -17.84 -2.90
C ALA A 52 -7.26 -18.54 -1.57
N LEU A 53 -7.00 -19.85 -1.47
CA LEU A 53 -7.17 -20.62 -0.23
C LEU A 53 -6.32 -20.06 0.92
N ARG A 54 -5.03 -19.77 0.64
CA ARG A 54 -4.15 -19.14 1.63
C ARG A 54 -4.69 -17.79 2.12
N LYS A 55 -5.27 -16.96 1.25
CA LYS A 55 -5.89 -15.69 1.68
C LYS A 55 -7.06 -15.92 2.64
N VAL A 56 -7.90 -16.93 2.38
CA VAL A 56 -9.03 -17.28 3.24
C VAL A 56 -8.53 -17.76 4.60
N GLU A 57 -7.54 -18.64 4.63
CA GLU A 57 -6.91 -19.14 5.87
C GLU A 57 -6.33 -18.00 6.69
N MET A 58 -5.52 -17.12 6.07
CA MET A 58 -4.94 -15.96 6.76
C MET A 58 -6.01 -15.03 7.33
N LYS A 59 -7.13 -14.83 6.62
CA LYS A 59 -8.26 -14.03 7.11
C LYS A 59 -8.91 -14.68 8.34
N LYS A 60 -9.11 -16.00 8.33
CA LYS A 60 -9.65 -16.75 9.48
C LYS A 60 -8.71 -16.68 10.68
N GLN A 61 -7.41 -16.88 10.47
CA GLN A 61 -6.39 -16.77 11.52
C GLN A 61 -6.37 -15.38 12.14
N TYR A 62 -6.36 -14.32 11.31
CA TYR A 62 -6.42 -12.94 11.77
C TYR A 62 -7.67 -12.68 12.62
N GLN A 63 -8.84 -13.13 12.18
CA GLN A 63 -10.09 -12.98 12.95
C GLN A 63 -10.03 -13.70 14.30
N LYS A 64 -9.50 -14.93 14.34
CA LYS A 64 -9.33 -15.69 15.60
C LYS A 64 -8.40 -14.96 16.55
N LEU A 65 -7.23 -14.53 16.08
CA LEU A 65 -6.25 -13.83 16.89
C LEU A 65 -6.76 -12.46 17.36
N LYS A 66 -7.53 -11.75 16.53
CA LYS A 66 -8.23 -10.51 16.92
C LYS A 66 -9.23 -10.76 18.05
N LYS A 67 -10.05 -11.82 17.95
CA LYS A 67 -10.98 -12.21 19.03
C LYS A 67 -10.26 -12.57 20.33
N LEU A 68 -9.09 -13.19 20.24
CA LEU A 68 -8.25 -13.54 21.38
C LEU A 68 -7.46 -12.35 21.96
N GLY A 69 -7.61 -11.14 21.42
CA GLY A 69 -6.86 -9.96 21.87
C GLY A 69 -5.35 -10.00 21.56
N LYS A 70 -4.87 -11.02 20.84
CA LYS A 70 -3.45 -11.22 20.51
C LYS A 70 -2.94 -10.31 19.39
N ILE A 71 -3.84 -9.54 18.77
CA ILE A 71 -3.49 -8.54 17.76
C ILE A 71 -4.08 -7.22 18.22
N THR A 72 -3.23 -6.27 18.59
CA THR A 72 -3.66 -4.89 18.69
C THR A 72 -4.02 -4.42 17.27
N PRO A 73 -5.19 -3.81 17.04
CA PRO A 73 -5.43 -3.15 15.77
C PRO A 73 -4.24 -2.20 15.59
N LYS A 74 -3.47 -2.36 14.49
CA LYS A 74 -2.42 -1.39 14.17
C LYS A 74 -3.09 -0.04 14.34
N SER A 75 -2.65 0.74 15.33
CA SER A 75 -3.08 2.13 15.43
C SER A 75 -2.93 2.63 14.01
N ARG A 76 -4.02 3.15 13.43
CA ARG A 76 -3.89 3.95 12.21
C ARG A 76 -2.83 4.94 12.62
N LYS A 77 -1.56 4.77 12.21
CA LYS A 77 -0.53 5.77 12.43
C LYS A 77 -1.17 7.00 11.81
N SER A 78 -1.70 7.89 12.65
CA SER A 78 -2.22 9.16 12.21
C SER A 78 -1.02 9.80 11.53
N ARG A 79 -1.10 9.82 10.21
CA ARG A 79 -0.18 10.49 9.33
C ARG A 79 -0.90 11.72 8.86
#